data_AF-A0A7W7SCF5-F1
#
_entry.id   AF-A0A7W7SCF5-F1
#
_cell.length_a   1.000
_cell.length_b   1.000
_cell.length_c   1.000
_cell.angle_alpha   90.00
_cell.angle_beta   90.00
_cell.angle_gamma   90.00
#
_symmetry.space_group_name_H-M   'P 1'
#
loop_
_entity.id
_entity.type
_entity.pdbx_description
1 polymer ?
#
loop_
_entity_poly.entity_id
_entity_poly.type
_entity_poly.pdbx_seq_one_letter_code
_entity_poly.pdbx_strand_id
1 'polypeptide(L)'
;MVDKARSTSAVVPVTDAQARRARMALGAIVVAVIVSPFIWSAAKDDSPEAGERLVARGSFSPWPFTVGSGVLRCHPGEQITFETGGIEYGLNGLAAARNYPPATAIWADDPSLGHGLKVDISAAISAGRALC
;
A
#
# COMPACT_ATOMS: atom_id res chain seq x y z
N MET A 1 -34.38 56.65 8.78
CA MET A 1 -34.31 56.32 10.22
C MET A 1 -34.08 54.82 10.34
N VAL A 2 -33.04 54.42 11.09
CA VAL A 2 -32.69 53.07 11.58
C VAL A 2 -32.05 52.14 10.51
N ASP A 3 -30.72 52.13 10.35
CA ASP A 3 -29.67 51.34 11.05
C ASP A 3 -29.64 49.86 10.60
N LYS A 4 -28.65 49.39 9.81
CA LYS A 4 -27.26 49.02 10.14
C LYS A 4 -27.11 47.70 10.91
N ALA A 5 -26.68 46.63 10.21
CA ALA A 5 -25.75 45.56 10.65
C ALA A 5 -25.74 44.45 9.56
N ARG A 6 -24.75 44.34 8.66
CA ARG A 6 -23.44 43.67 8.82
C ARG A 6 -23.53 42.34 9.59
N SER A 7 -23.83 41.26 8.87
CA SER A 7 -23.68 39.90 9.37
C SER A 7 -22.22 39.47 9.19
N THR A 8 -21.54 39.25 10.30
CA THR A 8 -20.12 38.88 10.38
C THR A 8 -20.07 37.41 10.80
N SER A 9 -19.16 36.66 10.17
CA SER A 9 -18.73 35.28 10.39
C SER A 9 -19.14 34.57 11.68
N ALA A 10 -19.52 33.30 11.53
CA ALA A 10 -19.16 32.26 12.51
C ALA A 10 -18.72 30.99 11.76
N VAL A 11 -17.40 30.85 11.67
CA VAL A 11 -16.69 29.58 11.46
C VAL A 11 -17.21 28.59 12.49
N VAL A 12 -17.62 27.40 12.05
CA VAL A 12 -17.99 26.29 12.94
C VAL A 12 -16.69 25.67 13.46
N PRO A 13 -16.36 25.76 14.76
CA PRO A 13 -15.30 24.93 15.31
C PRO A 13 -15.82 23.49 15.43
N VAL A 14 -15.30 22.58 14.60
CA VAL A 14 -15.24 21.15 14.94
C VAL A 14 -14.10 21.03 15.94
N THR A 15 -14.39 21.25 17.22
CA THR A 15 -13.47 20.97 18.32
C THR A 15 -14.07 19.89 19.22
N ASP A 16 -13.41 18.74 19.18
CA ASP A 16 -13.20 17.82 20.31
C ASP A 16 -14.40 17.51 21.22
N ALA A 17 -15.39 16.84 20.66
CA ALA A 17 -16.35 16.09 21.45
C ALA A 17 -15.83 14.66 21.71
N GLN A 18 -14.71 14.49 22.45
CA GLN A 18 -14.48 13.26 23.24
C GLN A 18 -13.37 13.32 24.30
N ALA A 19 -13.11 14.48 24.94
CA ALA A 19 -12.32 14.52 26.17
C ALA A 19 -13.25 14.50 27.41
N ARG A 20 -13.82 13.33 27.74
CA ARG A 20 -14.53 13.16 29.02
C ARG A 20 -13.52 13.13 30.17
N ARG A 21 -13.32 14.30 30.77
CA ARG A 21 -13.17 14.55 32.22
C ARG A 21 -12.35 13.53 33.01
N ALA A 22 -11.03 13.67 33.00
CA ALA A 22 -10.20 13.21 34.11
C ALA A 22 -10.01 14.38 35.10
N ARG A 23 -10.92 14.51 36.07
CA ARG A 23 -10.60 15.20 37.32
C ARG A 23 -9.89 14.18 38.20
N MET A 24 -8.56 14.20 38.24
CA MET A 24 -7.82 13.49 39.29
C MET A 24 -6.98 14.49 40.07
N ALA A 25 -7.28 14.55 41.36
CA ALA A 25 -6.67 15.39 42.36
C ALA A 25 -5.19 15.00 42.57
N LEU A 26 -4.36 16.00 42.86
CA LEU A 26 -3.02 15.80 43.44
C LEU A 26 -3.15 15.00 44.74
N GLY A 27 -2.51 13.84 44.81
CA GLY A 27 -2.44 13.03 46.03
C GLY A 27 -1.37 11.95 45.91
N ALA A 28 -0.24 12.18 46.59
CA ALA A 28 0.80 11.25 47.03
C ALA A 28 1.20 10.08 46.09
N ILE A 29 2.44 10.16 45.60
CA ILE A 29 3.21 9.05 45.03
C ILE A 29 3.37 7.97 46.11
N VAL A 30 2.64 6.87 45.99
CA VAL A 30 2.98 5.59 46.61
C VAL A 30 3.45 4.68 45.49
N VAL A 31 4.75 4.36 45.48
CA VAL A 31 5.36 3.43 44.52
C VAL A 31 4.86 2.02 44.86
N ALA A 32 3.72 1.64 44.29
CA ALA A 32 3.32 0.25 44.21
C ALA A 32 3.99 -0.36 42.98
N VAL A 33 4.96 -1.25 43.20
CA VAL A 33 5.50 -2.15 42.18
C VAL A 33 4.38 -3.13 41.83
N ILE A 34 3.53 -2.74 40.88
CA ILE A 34 2.51 -3.62 40.34
C ILE A 34 3.21 -4.48 39.29
N VAL A 35 3.42 -5.75 39.61
CA VAL A 35 3.77 -6.79 38.64
C VAL A 35 2.53 -7.05 37.78
N SER A 36 2.15 -6.06 36.97
CA SER A 36 1.08 -6.17 36.00
C SER A 36 1.71 -6.61 34.68
N PRO A 37 1.31 -7.75 34.10
CA PRO A 37 1.65 -8.05 32.72
C PRO A 37 0.97 -6.99 31.87
N PHE A 38 1.72 -5.94 31.55
CA PHE A 38 1.36 -4.94 30.55
C PHE A 38 1.34 -5.69 29.22
N ILE A 39 0.21 -6.34 28.93
CA ILE A 39 -0.05 -6.96 27.64
C ILE A 39 -0.18 -5.80 26.66
N TRP A 40 0.97 -5.42 26.12
CA TRP A 40 1.11 -4.55 24.97
C TRP A 40 0.53 -5.31 23.78
N SER A 41 -0.80 -5.26 23.64
CA SER A 41 -1.44 -5.65 22.39
C SER A 41 -1.08 -4.60 21.36
N ALA A 42 0.02 -4.84 20.64
CA ALA A 42 0.26 -4.20 19.36
C ALA A 42 -0.89 -4.64 18.43
N ALA A 43 -1.89 -3.78 18.26
CA ALA A 43 -2.83 -3.94 17.17
C ALA A 43 -2.00 -3.96 15.88
N LYS A 44 -1.93 -5.12 15.22
CA LYS A 44 -1.56 -5.14 13.81
C LYS A 44 -2.74 -4.51 13.10
N ASP A 45 -2.53 -3.36 12.48
CA ASP A 45 -3.50 -2.80 11.55
C ASP A 45 -3.62 -3.77 10.37
N ASP A 46 -4.71 -4.53 10.32
CA ASP A 46 -5.16 -5.29 9.14
C ASP A 46 -5.61 -4.29 8.05
N SER A 47 -4.67 -3.48 7.55
CA SER A 47 -4.84 -2.72 6.33
C SER A 47 -4.67 -3.68 5.16
N PRO A 48 -5.46 -3.59 4.06
CA PRO A 48 -5.31 -4.51 2.94
C PRO A 48 -3.85 -4.47 2.46
N GLU A 49 -3.15 -5.58 2.69
CA GLU A 49 -1.69 -5.65 2.63
C GLU A 49 -1.24 -5.23 1.23
N ALA A 50 -0.60 -4.08 1.17
CA ALA A 50 0.08 -3.58 -0.01
C ALA A 50 1.56 -3.72 0.27
N GLY A 51 2.30 -4.24 -0.69
CA GLY A 51 3.71 -4.52 -0.53
C GLY A 51 4.47 -4.31 -1.82
N GLU A 52 5.76 -4.02 -1.70
CA GLU A 52 6.64 -3.84 -2.84
C GLU A 52 8.00 -4.49 -2.64
N ARG A 53 8.62 -4.90 -3.74
CA ARG A 53 9.95 -5.48 -3.75
C ARG A 53 10.69 -5.18 -5.04
N LEU A 54 11.95 -4.75 -4.93
CA LEU A 54 12.85 -4.64 -6.08
C LEU A 54 13.21 -6.04 -6.60
N VAL A 55 13.05 -6.26 -7.91
CA VAL A 55 13.43 -7.50 -8.61
C VAL A 55 14.30 -7.18 -9.81
N ALA A 56 15.20 -8.10 -10.16
CA ALA A 56 16.14 -7.96 -11.27
C ALA A 56 16.28 -9.29 -12.01
N ARG A 57 16.99 -9.30 -13.14
CA ARG A 57 17.16 -10.48 -14.03
C ARG A 57 17.48 -11.82 -13.32
N GLY A 58 18.15 -11.80 -12.17
CA GLY A 58 18.43 -13.01 -11.37
C GLY A 58 17.31 -13.46 -10.43
N SER A 59 16.21 -12.71 -10.31
CA SER A 59 15.08 -13.02 -9.42
C SER A 59 14.17 -14.12 -9.96
N PHE A 60 14.13 -14.29 -11.28
CA PHE A 60 13.30 -15.29 -11.97
C PHE A 60 14.12 -15.94 -13.10
N SER A 61 13.88 -17.22 -13.35
CA SER A 61 14.52 -17.95 -14.44
C SER A 61 13.47 -18.79 -15.18
N PRO A 62 13.22 -18.50 -16.47
CA PRO A 62 13.70 -17.35 -17.25
C PRO A 62 13.18 -15.99 -16.73
N TRP A 63 13.86 -14.90 -17.08
CA TRP A 63 13.44 -13.54 -16.74
C TRP A 63 12.38 -13.03 -17.74
N PRO A 64 11.18 -12.63 -17.29
CA PRO A 64 10.06 -12.39 -18.21
C PRO A 64 10.04 -10.98 -18.82
N PHE A 65 10.96 -10.09 -18.46
CA PHE A 65 10.92 -8.69 -18.91
C PHE A 65 12.09 -8.33 -19.83
N THR A 66 11.89 -7.39 -20.75
CA THR A 66 12.96 -6.86 -21.62
C THR A 66 13.91 -5.94 -20.84
N VAL A 67 13.40 -5.28 -19.79
CA VAL A 67 14.19 -4.43 -18.88
C VAL A 67 15.02 -5.25 -17.89
N GLY A 68 16.08 -4.69 -17.32
CA GLY A 68 16.98 -5.41 -16.41
C GLY A 68 16.46 -5.60 -14.98
N SER A 69 15.58 -4.71 -14.52
CA SER A 69 15.03 -4.66 -13.17
C SER A 69 13.81 -3.76 -13.09
N GLY A 70 13.08 -3.83 -11.98
CA GLY A 70 11.98 -2.94 -11.65
C GLY A 70 11.39 -3.26 -10.28
N VAL A 71 10.36 -2.51 -9.89
CA VAL A 71 9.67 -2.69 -8.61
C VAL A 71 8.42 -3.51 -8.83
N LEU A 72 8.35 -4.70 -8.23
CA LEU A 72 7.16 -5.53 -8.21
C LEU A 72 6.28 -5.07 -7.04
N ARG A 73 5.00 -4.81 -7.28
CA ARG A 73 4.05 -4.41 -6.23
C ARG A 73 2.79 -5.25 -6.19
N CYS A 74 2.21 -5.30 -5.01
CA CYS A 74 0.81 -5.61 -4.80
C CYS A 74 0.08 -4.37 -4.27
N HIS A 75 -1.01 -3.99 -4.93
CA HIS A 75 -1.94 -2.97 -4.44
C HIS A 75 -3.20 -3.61 -3.82
N PRO A 76 -3.92 -2.89 -2.93
CA PRO A 76 -5.11 -3.42 -2.24
C PRO A 76 -6.12 -4.06 -3.19
N GLY A 77 -6.46 -5.33 -2.95
CA GLY A 77 -7.28 -6.13 -3.87
C GLY A 77 -6.46 -6.84 -4.95
N GLU A 78 -5.24 -7.28 -4.59
CA GLU A 78 -4.38 -8.17 -5.37
C GLU A 78 -4.08 -7.70 -6.81
N GLN A 79 -4.00 -6.38 -7.05
CA GLN A 79 -3.50 -5.89 -8.32
C GLN A 79 -1.98 -6.02 -8.33
N ILE A 80 -1.47 -6.93 -9.17
CA ILE A 80 -0.02 -7.15 -9.26
C ILE A 80 0.53 -6.29 -10.39
N THR A 81 1.51 -5.46 -10.06
CA THR A 81 2.11 -4.52 -11.01
C THR A 81 3.63 -4.60 -11.01
N PHE A 82 4.24 -4.09 -12.07
CA PHE A 82 5.69 -3.96 -12.20
C PHE A 82 6.04 -2.56 -12.71
N GLU A 83 6.73 -1.77 -11.91
CA GLU A 83 7.20 -0.44 -12.28
C GLU A 83 8.63 -0.45 -12.81
N THR A 84 8.83 0.17 -13.96
CA THR A 84 10.13 0.42 -14.55
C THR A 84 10.08 1.69 -15.39
N GLY A 85 11.16 2.48 -15.38
CA GLY A 85 11.23 3.70 -16.21
C GLY A 85 10.10 4.71 -15.95
N GLY A 86 9.54 4.74 -14.73
CA GLY A 86 8.44 5.61 -14.35
C GLY A 86 7.05 5.18 -14.86
N ILE A 87 6.93 3.98 -15.44
CA ILE A 87 5.65 3.39 -15.87
C ILE A 87 5.38 2.15 -15.04
N GLU A 88 4.19 2.05 -14.47
CA GLU A 88 3.72 0.90 -13.71
C GLU A 88 2.78 0.04 -14.55
N TYR A 89 3.21 -1.16 -14.90
CA TYR A 89 2.49 -2.09 -15.77
C TYR A 89 1.70 -3.11 -14.97
N GLY A 90 0.47 -3.41 -15.40
CA GLY A 90 -0.34 -4.47 -14.81
C GLY A 90 0.11 -5.85 -15.28
N LEU A 91 0.33 -6.77 -14.32
CA LEU A 91 0.76 -8.15 -14.60
C LEU A 91 -0.40 -9.15 -14.59
N ASN A 92 -1.53 -8.83 -13.94
CA ASN A 92 -2.68 -9.72 -13.83
C ASN A 92 -4.00 -9.05 -14.27
N GLY A 93 -5.06 -9.86 -14.37
CA GLY A 93 -6.39 -9.38 -14.76
C GLY A 93 -6.97 -8.35 -13.79
N LEU A 94 -6.64 -8.43 -12.50
CA LEU A 94 -7.09 -7.46 -11.49
C LEU A 94 -6.46 -6.08 -11.69
N ALA A 95 -5.17 -6.03 -12.01
CA ALA A 95 -4.51 -4.79 -12.42
C ALA A 95 -5.09 -4.24 -13.73
N ALA A 96 -5.35 -5.11 -14.72
CA ALA A 96 -6.00 -4.68 -15.96
C ALA A 96 -7.40 -4.07 -15.73
N ALA A 97 -8.20 -4.65 -14.82
CA ALA A 97 -9.52 -4.11 -14.42
C ALA A 97 -9.43 -2.72 -13.75
N ARG A 98 -8.24 -2.31 -13.31
CA ARG A 98 -7.94 -0.97 -12.77
C ARG A 98 -7.28 -0.04 -13.78
N ASN A 99 -7.24 -0.42 -15.05
CA ASN A 99 -6.66 0.37 -16.15
C ASN A 99 -5.14 0.58 -16.07
N TYR A 100 -4.40 -0.27 -15.36
CA TYR A 100 -2.94 -0.30 -15.52
C TYR A 100 -2.59 -0.68 -16.96
N PRO A 101 -1.58 -0.04 -17.59
CA PRO A 101 -1.14 -0.41 -18.92
C PRO A 101 -0.65 -1.86 -18.95
N PRO A 102 -0.91 -2.60 -20.04
CA PRO A 102 -0.49 -4.00 -20.14
C PRO A 102 1.03 -4.10 -20.23
N ALA A 103 1.60 -5.12 -19.60
CA ALA A 103 3.04 -5.38 -19.63
C ALA A 103 3.58 -5.81 -21.01
N THR A 104 2.75 -5.90 -22.06
CA THR A 104 3.14 -6.34 -23.41
C THR A 104 4.28 -5.51 -24.01
N ALA A 105 4.40 -4.23 -23.65
CA ALA A 105 5.49 -3.35 -24.08
C ALA A 105 6.87 -3.76 -23.52
N ILE A 106 6.88 -4.46 -22.38
CA ILE A 106 8.10 -4.88 -21.68
C ILE A 106 8.20 -6.41 -21.53
N TRP A 107 7.27 -7.17 -22.10
CA TRP A 107 7.23 -8.63 -21.98
C TRP A 107 8.20 -9.27 -22.98
N ALA A 108 9.21 -9.97 -22.46
CA ALA A 108 10.23 -10.64 -23.25
C ALA A 108 9.64 -11.78 -24.09
N ASP A 109 10.14 -11.90 -25.32
CA ASP A 109 9.92 -13.08 -26.15
C ASP A 109 10.79 -14.24 -25.65
N ASP A 110 10.25 -15.46 -25.71
CA ASP A 110 10.97 -16.68 -25.39
C ASP A 110 11.64 -17.24 -26.67
N PRO A 111 12.98 -17.17 -26.77
CA PRO A 111 13.68 -17.65 -27.96
C PRO A 111 13.62 -19.18 -28.10
N SER A 112 13.33 -19.92 -27.02
CA SER A 112 13.22 -21.38 -27.05
C SER A 112 11.90 -21.87 -27.63
N LEU A 113 10.84 -21.07 -27.54
CA LEU A 113 9.51 -21.37 -28.09
C LEU A 113 9.33 -20.83 -29.52
N GLY A 114 10.03 -19.73 -29.85
CA GLY A 114 9.94 -19.09 -31.17
C GLY A 114 8.63 -18.33 -31.41
N HIS A 115 8.44 -17.85 -32.64
CA HIS A 115 7.18 -17.22 -33.12
C HIS A 115 6.67 -16.01 -32.31
N GLY A 116 7.55 -15.33 -31.56
CA GLY A 116 7.14 -14.20 -30.70
C GLY A 116 6.30 -14.63 -29.49
N LEU A 117 6.33 -15.91 -29.13
CA LEU A 117 5.75 -16.39 -27.87
C LEU A 117 6.51 -15.77 -26.70
N LYS A 118 5.78 -15.48 -25.63
CA LYS A 118 6.32 -14.76 -24.47
C LYS A 118 6.88 -15.72 -23.43
N VAL A 119 7.89 -15.26 -22.70
CA VAL A 119 8.39 -15.94 -21.50
C VAL A 119 7.27 -16.08 -20.47
N ASP A 120 7.15 -17.22 -19.79
CA ASP A 120 6.17 -17.36 -18.71
C ASP A 120 6.36 -16.29 -17.63
N ILE A 121 5.27 -15.57 -17.33
CA ILE A 121 5.27 -14.49 -16.34
C ILE A 121 4.75 -14.95 -14.97
N SER A 122 4.29 -16.20 -14.87
CA SER A 122 3.58 -16.72 -13.69
C SER A 122 4.41 -16.61 -12.41
N ALA A 123 5.74 -16.83 -12.51
CA ALA A 123 6.64 -16.67 -11.37
C ALA A 123 6.66 -15.22 -10.81
N ALA A 124 6.64 -14.21 -11.67
CA ALA A 124 6.58 -12.81 -11.26
C ALA A 124 5.22 -12.47 -10.65
N ILE A 125 4.11 -12.94 -11.24
CA ILE A 125 2.77 -12.75 -10.68
C ILE A 125 2.66 -13.41 -9.30
N SER A 126 3.15 -14.64 -9.15
CA SER A 126 3.13 -15.36 -7.87
C SER A 126 3.95 -14.65 -6.81
N ALA A 127 5.13 -14.14 -7.18
CA ALA A 127 5.98 -13.37 -6.28
C ALA A 127 5.34 -12.04 -5.86
N GLY A 128 4.56 -11.41 -6.73
CA GLY A 128 3.81 -10.20 -6.40
C GLY A 128 2.64 -10.49 -5.47
N ARG A 129 1.95 -11.61 -5.68
CA ARG A 129 0.87 -12.08 -4.80
C ARG A 129 1.33 -12.33 -3.36
N ALA A 130 2.58 -12.73 -3.18
CA ALA A 130 3.18 -12.93 -1.86
C ALA A 130 3.46 -11.60 -1.12
N LEU A 131 3.18 -10.45 -1.73
CA LEU A 131 3.31 -9.11 -1.14
C LEU A 131 1.95 -8.53 -0.68
N CYS A 132 0.84 -9.27 -0.83
CA CYS A 132 -0.54 -8.78 -0.68
C CYS A 132 -1.19 -9.01 0.70
#